data_AF-A0A5R8KKG5-F1
#
_entry.id   AF-A0A5R8KKG5-F1
#
_cell.length_a   1.000
_cell.length_b   1.000
_cell.length_c   1.000
_cell.angle_alpha   90.00
_cell.angle_beta   90.00
_cell.angle_gamma   90.00
#
_symmetry.space_group_name_H-M   'P 1'
#
loop_
_entity.id
_entity.type
_entity.pdbx_description
1 polymer ?
#
loop_
_entity_poly.entity_id
_entity_poly.type
_entity_poly.pdbx_seq_one_letter_code
_entity_poly.pdbx_strand_id
1 'polypeptide(L)'
;MKTSSLSLPSSLPDASHKGLPSGHGMPRQSKFIHLLFHQCRKDFLHLRFPATIFLFVLLLRLLTHLEPHQQHLTLFSFFNANWVMELLTHGIAATTVCMSIFSDCASNSHATVRTRPIGPGVVFLAKILLLAVIVLFPWLLVDFYAAKNFGYTPSLWTGRIAAIVLSVSLVISFTAAITSLASNPRQLLIFMTLAILGSLVWIEGTQYIQRSANLPPMRLWCGGIVSAIVGLVALLMSWAISSITHRRTPAFWLFIFAIGQQPFTKTFWPHDWFSPPSLNYPSTNLSTLPQPSSTVATQNLFQTLSLSGLRQNEVASIVAFAPMIPGDHWPPDSHYRDYEPDRHRQENWSTIQWLHLDHLRAIARQSDPDLLWSEFNPNHRVRRDLVEKTPHLETALQYPWKLRLAIHNLRQVADLSLETFQHHRQIVPLLPGSRLELNVVSRPHFEYEVSARIHSRFDALTSHQSFAPLEVMDYRIPTSFMVVVHDPVTRENSATPVVATSDQSFIFNWIWQVTERCDVFLPVPQARFALTPLNFESWMKRARLQIWLPEYRGTVDLEITADQMRQLVETSAK
;
A
#
# COMPACT_ATOMS: atom_id res chain seq x y z
N MET A 1 -63.49 -47.76 -36.34
CA MET A 1 -62.41 -46.92 -36.92
C MET A 1 -61.11 -47.68 -36.78
N LYS A 2 -60.49 -48.04 -37.91
CA LYS A 2 -59.27 -48.87 -37.99
C LYS A 2 -58.04 -48.02 -37.66
N THR A 3 -57.24 -48.48 -36.71
CA THR A 3 -55.92 -47.94 -36.37
C THR A 3 -54.88 -48.53 -37.33
N SER A 4 -54.34 -47.69 -38.21
CA SER A 4 -53.24 -48.03 -39.12
C SER A 4 -51.90 -47.86 -38.41
N SER A 5 -51.24 -48.99 -38.14
CA SER A 5 -49.85 -49.06 -37.69
C SER A 5 -48.90 -48.87 -38.87
N LEU A 6 -48.13 -47.78 -38.84
CA LEU A 6 -47.00 -47.54 -39.75
C LEU A 6 -45.79 -48.32 -39.26
N SER A 7 -45.39 -49.33 -40.02
CA SER A 7 -44.12 -50.05 -39.90
C SER A 7 -43.07 -49.32 -40.73
N LEU A 8 -41.92 -49.02 -40.12
CA LEU A 8 -40.74 -48.48 -40.79
C LEU A 8 -39.81 -49.64 -41.21
N PRO A 9 -39.25 -49.62 -42.42
CA PRO A 9 -38.44 -50.71 -42.94
C PRO A 9 -37.03 -50.75 -42.32
N SER A 10 -36.67 -51.94 -41.84
CA SER A 10 -35.32 -52.35 -41.49
C SER A 10 -34.53 -52.75 -42.74
N SER A 11 -33.54 -51.95 -43.14
CA SER A 11 -32.35 -52.40 -43.88
C SER A 11 -31.39 -51.24 -44.13
N LEU A 12 -30.29 -51.21 -43.38
CA LEU A 12 -29.09 -50.45 -43.72
C LEU A 12 -28.00 -51.49 -44.03
N PRO A 13 -27.34 -51.43 -45.19
CA PRO A 13 -26.34 -52.42 -45.58
C PRO A 13 -25.03 -52.24 -44.82
N ASP A 14 -24.44 -53.37 -44.45
CA ASP A 14 -23.10 -53.51 -43.90
C ASP A 14 -22.05 -52.85 -44.82
N ALA A 15 -21.55 -51.69 -44.41
CA ALA A 15 -20.38 -51.07 -44.99
C ALA A 15 -19.12 -51.75 -44.43
N SER A 16 -18.63 -52.71 -45.21
CA SER A 16 -17.37 -53.41 -45.08
C SER A 16 -16.20 -52.50 -44.67
N HIS A 17 -15.50 -52.92 -43.61
CA HIS A 17 -14.17 -52.49 -43.20
C HIS A 17 -13.19 -52.38 -44.39
N LYS A 18 -12.79 -51.16 -44.73
CA LYS A 18 -11.50 -50.90 -45.39
C LYS A 18 -10.59 -50.19 -44.40
N GLY A 19 -9.51 -50.88 -44.02
CA GLY A 19 -8.49 -50.39 -43.11
C GLY A 19 -7.83 -49.13 -43.64
N LEU A 20 -8.02 -48.03 -42.92
CA LEU A 20 -7.15 -46.87 -43.01
C LEU A 20 -5.87 -47.16 -42.20
N PRO A 21 -4.69 -46.77 -42.72
CA PRO A 21 -3.43 -47.00 -42.04
C PRO A 21 -3.45 -46.32 -40.68
N SER A 22 -3.00 -47.06 -39.67
CA SER A 22 -2.79 -46.61 -38.28
C SER A 22 -1.77 -45.46 -38.26
N GLY A 23 -2.24 -44.26 -38.57
CA GLY A 23 -1.49 -43.03 -38.37
C GLY A 23 -1.13 -42.95 -36.90
N HIS A 24 0.18 -42.79 -36.62
CA HIS A 24 0.74 -42.65 -35.29
C HIS A 24 -0.18 -41.82 -34.40
N GLY A 25 -0.88 -42.50 -33.49
CA GLY A 25 -1.81 -41.86 -32.60
C GLY A 25 -1.05 -40.85 -31.77
N MET A 26 -1.25 -39.56 -32.04
CA MET A 26 -0.73 -38.49 -31.19
C MET A 26 -1.01 -38.87 -29.72
N PRO A 27 0.00 -38.79 -28.83
CA PRO A 27 -0.18 -39.14 -27.43
C PRO A 27 -1.37 -38.36 -26.86
N ARG A 28 -2.19 -39.00 -26.00
CA ARG A 28 -3.45 -38.43 -25.47
C ARG A 28 -3.27 -37.01 -24.89
N GLN A 29 -2.10 -36.72 -24.32
CA GLN A 29 -1.72 -35.40 -23.80
C GLN A 29 -1.62 -34.33 -24.91
N SER A 30 -1.02 -34.65 -26.05
CA SER A 30 -0.90 -33.74 -27.20
C SER A 30 -2.28 -33.38 -27.78
N LYS A 31 -3.20 -34.36 -27.82
CA LYS A 31 -4.60 -34.12 -28.25
C LYS A 31 -5.35 -33.19 -27.28
N PHE A 32 -5.19 -33.37 -25.98
CA PHE A 32 -5.83 -32.52 -24.97
C PHE A 32 -5.37 -31.06 -25.07
N ILE A 33 -4.06 -30.83 -25.16
CA ILE A 33 -3.47 -29.49 -25.27
C ILE A 33 -3.95 -28.80 -26.56
N HIS A 34 -3.96 -29.53 -27.69
CA HIS A 34 -4.44 -29.00 -28.96
C HIS A 34 -5.92 -28.59 -28.91
N LEU A 35 -6.78 -29.41 -28.30
CA LEU A 35 -8.20 -29.08 -28.12
C LEU A 35 -8.41 -27.86 -27.23
N LEU A 36 -7.62 -27.73 -26.17
CA LEU A 36 -7.65 -26.57 -25.27
C LEU A 36 -7.27 -25.28 -26.01
N PHE A 37 -6.15 -25.27 -26.74
CA PHE A 37 -5.76 -24.09 -27.53
C PHE A 37 -6.73 -23.77 -28.66
N HIS A 38 -7.28 -24.79 -29.32
CA HIS A 38 -8.30 -24.60 -30.35
C HIS A 38 -9.55 -23.90 -29.78
N GLN A 39 -10.00 -24.32 -28.59
CA GLN A 39 -11.12 -23.69 -27.91
C GLN A 39 -10.81 -22.24 -27.49
N CYS A 40 -9.63 -22.00 -26.90
CA CYS A 40 -9.19 -20.64 -26.57
C CYS A 40 -9.17 -19.72 -27.80
N ARG A 41 -8.67 -20.20 -28.94
CA ARG A 41 -8.64 -19.43 -30.19
C ARG A 41 -10.04 -19.06 -30.67
N LYS A 42 -11.00 -20.00 -30.62
CA LYS A 42 -12.38 -19.74 -31.03
C LYS A 42 -13.04 -18.71 -30.11
N ASP A 43 -12.93 -18.90 -28.80
CA ASP A 43 -13.53 -18.00 -27.82
C ASP A 43 -12.89 -16.60 -27.88
N PHE A 44 -11.57 -16.51 -28.15
CA PHE A 44 -10.89 -15.23 -28.38
C PHE A 44 -11.47 -14.45 -29.56
N LEU A 45 -11.84 -15.11 -30.67
CA LEU A 45 -12.45 -14.42 -31.82
C LEU A 45 -13.78 -13.75 -31.46
N HIS A 46 -14.53 -14.34 -30.54
CA HIS A 46 -15.77 -13.76 -30.01
C HIS A 46 -15.49 -12.64 -28.98
N LEU A 47 -14.42 -12.76 -28.20
CA LEU A 47 -14.05 -11.80 -27.15
C LEU A 47 -13.10 -10.70 -27.61
N ARG A 48 -12.68 -10.66 -28.89
CA ARG A 48 -11.69 -9.69 -29.39
C ARG A 48 -12.06 -8.23 -29.09
N PHE A 49 -13.34 -7.88 -29.23
CA PHE A 49 -13.82 -6.52 -29.03
C PHE A 49 -13.82 -6.13 -27.54
N PRO A 50 -14.46 -6.87 -26.62
CA PRO A 50 -14.39 -6.54 -25.20
C PRO A 50 -12.96 -6.63 -24.65
N ALA A 51 -12.12 -7.54 -25.14
CA ALA A 51 -10.70 -7.61 -24.79
C ALA A 51 -9.94 -6.34 -25.21
N THR A 52 -10.20 -5.81 -26.41
CA THR A 52 -9.57 -4.58 -26.90
C THR A 52 -10.02 -3.37 -26.09
N ILE A 53 -11.31 -3.28 -25.76
CA ILE A 53 -11.83 -2.21 -24.89
C ILE A 53 -11.19 -2.32 -23.49
N PHE A 54 -11.08 -3.52 -22.95
CA PHE A 54 -10.46 -3.76 -21.65
C PHE A 54 -8.99 -3.29 -21.64
N LEU A 55 -8.21 -3.63 -22.67
CA LEU A 55 -6.84 -3.16 -22.83
C LEU A 55 -6.76 -1.63 -22.96
N PHE A 56 -7.66 -1.02 -23.72
CA PHE A 56 -7.73 0.43 -23.86
C PHE A 56 -8.00 1.13 -22.52
N VAL A 57 -8.93 0.60 -21.73
CA VAL A 57 -9.24 1.12 -20.39
C VAL A 57 -8.08 0.94 -19.42
N LEU A 58 -7.41 -0.21 -19.47
CA LEU A 58 -6.20 -0.45 -18.68
C LEU A 58 -5.07 0.51 -19.07
N LEU A 59 -4.92 0.84 -20.36
CA LEU A 59 -3.95 1.84 -20.82
C LEU A 59 -4.31 3.25 -20.33
N LEU A 60 -5.59 3.64 -20.41
CA LEU A 60 -6.05 4.91 -19.86
C LEU A 60 -5.78 4.99 -18.36
N ARG A 61 -6.06 3.91 -17.61
CA ARG A 61 -5.74 3.81 -16.19
C ARG A 61 -4.25 3.99 -15.94
N LEU A 62 -3.40 3.35 -16.75
CA LEU A 62 -1.95 3.51 -16.63
C LEU A 62 -1.52 4.96 -16.86
N LEU A 63 -2.04 5.63 -17.89
CA LEU A 63 -1.75 7.04 -18.18
C LEU A 63 -2.16 7.95 -17.01
N THR A 64 -3.34 7.72 -16.42
CA THR A 64 -3.77 8.49 -15.23
C THR A 64 -2.84 8.34 -14.03
N HIS A 65 -2.16 7.20 -13.90
CA HIS A 65 -1.16 6.97 -12.85
C HIS A 65 0.21 7.60 -13.15
N LEU A 66 0.55 7.82 -14.42
CA LEU A 66 1.87 8.35 -14.82
C LEU A 66 1.96 9.88 -14.79
N GLU A 67 0.83 10.57 -15.02
CA GLU A 67 0.76 12.04 -15.08
C GLU A 67 -0.07 12.66 -13.94
N PRO A 68 0.31 12.48 -12.65
CA PRO A 68 -0.40 13.13 -11.53
C PRO A 68 -0.21 14.66 -11.50
N HIS A 69 0.66 15.22 -12.34
CA HIS A 69 1.03 16.64 -12.26
C HIS A 69 0.03 17.57 -12.94
N GLN A 70 -0.66 17.12 -14.00
CA GLN A 70 -1.67 17.94 -14.71
C GLN A 70 -3.09 17.80 -14.16
N GLN A 71 -3.29 16.98 -13.12
CA GLN A 71 -4.63 16.73 -12.58
C GLN A 71 -5.30 18.01 -12.04
N HIS A 72 -4.54 18.98 -11.51
CA HIS A 72 -5.12 20.24 -11.03
C HIS A 72 -5.64 21.18 -12.13
N LEU A 73 -5.26 20.97 -13.40
CA LEU A 73 -5.66 21.84 -14.53
C LEU A 73 -6.59 21.15 -15.53
N THR A 74 -6.97 19.90 -15.31
CA THR A 74 -7.79 19.12 -16.25
C THR A 74 -9.16 18.78 -15.67
N LEU A 75 -10.19 18.72 -16.54
CA LEU A 75 -11.57 18.29 -16.24
C LEU A 75 -11.65 16.94 -15.47
N PHE A 76 -10.57 16.16 -15.49
CA PHE A 76 -10.42 14.87 -14.80
C PHE A 76 -10.20 14.97 -13.28
N SER A 77 -9.82 16.11 -12.70
CA SER A 77 -9.84 16.25 -11.23
C SER A 77 -11.22 16.49 -10.65
N PHE A 78 -12.12 17.12 -11.43
CA PHE A 78 -13.49 17.43 -10.99
C PHE A 78 -14.36 16.17 -10.88
N PHE A 79 -14.27 15.26 -11.85
CA PHE A 79 -14.85 13.93 -11.72
C PHE A 79 -13.79 13.06 -11.12
N ASN A 80 -13.85 12.81 -9.80
CA ASN A 80 -13.03 11.88 -9.02
C ASN A 80 -12.57 10.64 -9.85
N ALA A 81 -11.58 10.79 -10.74
CA ALA A 81 -11.54 9.96 -11.97
C ALA A 81 -11.15 8.52 -11.68
N ASN A 82 -10.48 8.32 -10.54
CA ASN A 82 -10.03 7.04 -10.07
C ASN A 82 -11.21 6.08 -9.84
N TRP A 83 -12.29 6.49 -9.14
CA TRP A 83 -13.40 5.57 -8.87
C TRP A 83 -14.13 5.15 -10.16
N VAL A 84 -14.33 6.10 -11.09
CA VAL A 84 -14.96 5.83 -12.37
C VAL A 84 -14.10 4.85 -13.17
N MET A 85 -12.80 5.11 -13.27
CA MET A 85 -11.87 4.26 -14.00
C MET A 85 -11.81 2.85 -13.43
N GLU A 86 -11.83 2.71 -12.11
CA GLU A 86 -11.80 1.39 -11.51
C GLU A 86 -13.14 0.64 -11.67
N LEU A 87 -14.28 1.32 -11.48
CA LEU A 87 -15.60 0.74 -11.71
C LEU A 87 -15.76 0.29 -13.16
N LEU A 88 -15.26 1.10 -14.10
CA LEU A 88 -15.26 0.80 -15.53
C LEU A 88 -14.33 -0.39 -15.84
N THR A 89 -13.16 -0.47 -15.20
CA THR A 89 -12.25 -1.63 -15.31
C THR A 89 -12.92 -2.92 -14.83
N HIS A 90 -13.57 -2.89 -13.66
CA HIS A 90 -14.28 -4.06 -13.10
C HIS A 90 -15.51 -4.43 -13.93
N GLY A 91 -16.29 -3.45 -14.37
CA GLY A 91 -17.49 -3.64 -15.18
C GLY A 91 -17.18 -4.28 -16.54
N ILE A 92 -16.10 -3.85 -17.20
CA ILE A 92 -15.68 -4.43 -18.48
C ILE A 92 -15.09 -5.82 -18.30
N ALA A 93 -14.31 -6.05 -17.24
CA ALA A 93 -13.84 -7.39 -16.88
C ALA A 93 -15.03 -8.35 -16.65
N ALA A 94 -16.01 -7.95 -15.85
CA ALA A 94 -17.22 -8.72 -15.61
C ALA A 94 -18.02 -8.96 -16.90
N THR A 95 -18.17 -7.94 -17.75
CA THR A 95 -18.87 -8.09 -19.04
C THR A 95 -18.15 -9.08 -19.95
N THR A 96 -16.81 -9.06 -19.98
CA THR A 96 -15.99 -10.02 -20.74
C THR A 96 -16.21 -11.45 -20.25
N VAL A 97 -16.26 -11.65 -18.93
CA VAL A 97 -16.56 -12.95 -18.30
C VAL A 97 -17.97 -13.42 -18.64
N CYS A 98 -18.98 -12.55 -18.50
CA CYS A 98 -20.36 -12.85 -18.88
C CYS A 98 -20.45 -13.32 -20.33
N MET A 99 -19.90 -12.56 -21.27
CA MET A 99 -19.92 -12.88 -22.71
C MET A 99 -19.22 -14.22 -22.99
N SER A 100 -18.09 -14.47 -22.32
CA SER A 100 -17.34 -15.72 -22.44
C SER A 100 -18.16 -16.94 -21.99
N ILE A 101 -19.01 -16.80 -20.98
CA ILE A 101 -19.82 -17.91 -20.47
C ILE A 101 -21.12 -18.05 -21.26
N PHE A 102 -21.73 -16.94 -21.69
CA PHE A 102 -22.93 -16.97 -22.54
C PHE A 102 -22.70 -17.56 -23.93
N SER A 103 -21.49 -17.49 -24.46
CA SER A 103 -21.16 -18.14 -25.74
C SER A 103 -21.51 -19.64 -25.74
N ASP A 104 -21.49 -20.27 -24.57
CA ASP A 104 -21.66 -21.71 -24.38
C ASP A 104 -22.98 -22.06 -23.69
N CYS A 105 -23.81 -21.06 -23.38
CA CYS A 105 -25.08 -21.29 -22.69
C CYS A 105 -26.08 -21.99 -23.62
N ALA A 106 -26.88 -22.90 -23.06
CA ALA A 106 -27.80 -23.75 -23.80
C ALA A 106 -28.89 -22.98 -24.57
N SER A 107 -29.12 -21.72 -24.23
CA SER A 107 -30.07 -20.80 -24.88
C SER A 107 -29.52 -20.18 -26.16
N ASN A 108 -28.24 -20.33 -26.46
CA ASN A 108 -27.64 -19.83 -27.68
C ASN A 108 -27.89 -20.84 -28.82
N SER A 109 -28.70 -20.46 -29.80
CA SER A 109 -29.05 -21.31 -30.96
C SER A 109 -27.83 -21.77 -31.77
N HIS A 110 -26.69 -21.07 -31.61
CA HIS A 110 -25.39 -21.39 -32.21
C HIS A 110 -24.49 -22.29 -31.34
N ALA A 111 -24.99 -22.89 -30.25
CA ALA A 111 -24.24 -23.73 -29.29
C ALA A 111 -23.73 -25.06 -29.90
N THR A 112 -22.80 -24.92 -30.85
CA THR A 112 -21.96 -25.96 -31.45
C THR A 112 -20.99 -26.60 -30.44
N VAL A 113 -20.96 -26.15 -29.19
CA VAL A 113 -20.11 -26.73 -28.13
C VAL A 113 -20.69 -28.05 -27.62
N ARG A 114 -22.04 -28.18 -27.57
CA ARG A 114 -22.70 -29.45 -27.21
C ARG A 114 -22.62 -30.51 -28.30
N THR A 115 -22.27 -30.14 -29.53
CA THR A 115 -22.11 -31.06 -30.66
C THR A 115 -20.66 -31.40 -30.98
N ARG A 116 -19.69 -30.81 -30.26
CA ARG A 116 -18.26 -31.11 -30.43
C ARG A 116 -17.84 -32.26 -29.49
N PRO A 117 -16.93 -33.14 -29.92
CA PRO A 117 -16.38 -34.21 -29.08
C PRO A 117 -15.37 -33.68 -28.05
N ILE A 118 -15.60 -32.48 -27.49
CA ILE A 118 -14.72 -31.84 -26.51
C ILE A 118 -15.37 -32.01 -25.13
N GLY A 119 -14.62 -32.59 -24.18
CA GLY A 119 -15.13 -32.79 -22.83
C GLY A 119 -15.42 -31.46 -22.11
N PRO A 120 -16.45 -31.38 -21.25
CA PRO A 120 -16.83 -30.15 -20.56
C PRO A 120 -15.73 -29.59 -19.65
N GLY A 121 -14.88 -30.46 -19.09
CA GLY A 121 -13.70 -30.05 -18.33
C GLY A 121 -12.65 -29.31 -19.17
N VAL A 122 -12.49 -29.68 -20.45
CA VAL A 122 -11.58 -29.00 -21.39
C VAL A 122 -12.07 -27.58 -21.67
N VAL A 123 -13.38 -27.42 -21.89
CA VAL A 123 -14.01 -26.12 -22.13
C VAL A 123 -13.87 -25.22 -20.90
N PHE A 124 -14.15 -25.75 -19.71
CA PHE A 124 -13.97 -25.02 -18.45
C PHE A 124 -12.51 -24.55 -18.26
N LEU A 125 -11.53 -25.44 -18.44
CA LEU A 125 -10.12 -25.09 -18.31
C LEU A 125 -9.66 -24.10 -19.39
N ALA A 126 -10.15 -24.24 -20.62
CA ALA A 126 -9.88 -23.30 -21.70
C ALA A 126 -10.42 -21.89 -21.38
N LYS A 127 -11.59 -21.78 -20.74
CA LYS A 127 -12.14 -20.48 -20.29
C LYS A 127 -11.33 -19.87 -19.16
N ILE A 128 -10.89 -20.66 -18.18
CA ILE A 128 -9.99 -20.17 -17.12
C ILE A 128 -8.71 -19.62 -17.75
N LEU A 129 -8.07 -20.40 -18.64
CA LEU A 129 -6.84 -19.96 -19.28
C LEU A 129 -7.06 -18.69 -20.12
N LEU A 130 -8.15 -18.64 -20.88
CA LEU A 130 -8.48 -17.49 -21.72
C LEU A 130 -8.70 -16.22 -20.88
N LEU A 131 -9.48 -16.32 -19.79
CA LEU A 131 -9.73 -15.19 -18.88
C LEU A 131 -8.46 -14.78 -18.13
N ALA A 132 -7.58 -15.73 -17.80
CA ALA A 132 -6.28 -15.41 -17.24
C ALA A 132 -5.42 -14.60 -18.23
N VAL A 133 -5.45 -14.92 -19.52
CA VAL A 133 -4.68 -14.21 -20.55
C VAL A 133 -5.30 -12.86 -20.93
N ILE A 134 -6.63 -12.76 -21.03
CA ILE A 134 -7.32 -11.54 -21.48
C ILE A 134 -7.50 -10.53 -20.35
N VAL A 135 -7.79 -11.00 -19.13
CA VAL A 135 -8.17 -10.12 -18.01
C VAL A 135 -7.04 -10.04 -16.98
N LEU A 136 -6.63 -11.18 -16.41
CA LEU A 136 -5.69 -11.19 -15.29
C LEU A 136 -4.29 -10.69 -15.68
N PHE A 137 -3.71 -11.22 -16.76
CA PHE A 137 -2.33 -10.89 -17.15
C PHE A 137 -2.15 -9.43 -17.55
N PRO A 138 -3.01 -8.81 -18.39
CA PRO A 138 -2.89 -7.39 -18.70
C PRO A 138 -3.08 -6.49 -17.48
N TRP A 139 -3.98 -6.87 -16.57
CA TRP A 139 -4.16 -6.14 -15.31
C TRP A 139 -2.90 -6.21 -14.45
N LEU A 140 -2.31 -7.40 -14.30
CA LEU A 140 -1.07 -7.61 -13.56
C LEU A 140 0.08 -6.80 -14.17
N LEU A 141 0.21 -6.75 -15.50
CA LEU A 141 1.23 -5.96 -16.19
C LEU A 141 1.10 -4.45 -15.90
N VAL A 142 -0.13 -3.91 -16.01
CA VAL A 142 -0.38 -2.49 -15.72
C VAL A 142 -0.08 -2.17 -14.26
N ASP A 143 -0.50 -3.02 -13.34
CA ASP A 143 -0.25 -2.78 -11.92
C ASP A 143 1.23 -2.93 -11.55
N PHE A 144 1.93 -3.91 -12.16
CA PHE A 144 3.38 -4.08 -12.01
C PHE A 144 4.13 -2.84 -12.50
N TYR A 145 3.76 -2.29 -13.66
CA TYR A 145 4.36 -1.07 -14.18
C TYR A 145 4.07 0.14 -13.28
N ALA A 146 2.84 0.28 -12.78
CA ALA A 146 2.47 1.34 -11.85
C ALA A 146 3.20 1.22 -10.50
N ALA A 147 3.51 0.00 -10.06
CA ALA A 147 4.25 -0.34 -8.85
C ALA A 147 5.78 -0.23 -9.00
N LYS A 148 6.27 0.06 -10.21
CA LYS A 148 7.69 0.29 -10.44
C LYS A 148 8.17 1.48 -9.61
N ASN A 149 9.40 1.40 -9.10
CA ASN A 149 10.08 2.41 -8.29
C ASN A 149 9.56 2.62 -6.84
N PHE A 150 8.66 1.77 -6.34
CA PHE A 150 8.24 1.78 -4.93
C PHE A 150 9.18 1.02 -3.99
N GLY A 151 10.33 0.54 -4.46
CA GLY A 151 11.32 -0.15 -3.62
C GLY A 151 10.81 -1.45 -2.97
N TYR A 152 9.80 -2.10 -3.55
CA TYR A 152 9.23 -3.33 -3.00
C TYR A 152 10.28 -4.43 -2.86
N THR A 153 10.32 -5.06 -1.68
CA THR A 153 11.07 -6.29 -1.44
C THR A 153 10.40 -7.46 -2.18
N PRO A 154 11.09 -8.60 -2.39
CA PRO A 154 10.50 -9.78 -3.01
C PRO A 154 9.21 -10.25 -2.32
N SER A 155 9.16 -10.19 -0.98
CA SER A 155 7.96 -10.55 -0.22
C SER A 155 6.77 -9.62 -0.51
N LEU A 156 7.02 -8.31 -0.58
CA LEU A 156 5.98 -7.33 -0.93
C LEU A 156 5.51 -7.50 -2.39
N TRP A 157 6.41 -7.82 -3.32
CA TRP A 157 6.02 -8.18 -4.69
C TRP A 157 5.14 -9.43 -4.73
N THR A 158 5.48 -10.48 -3.98
CA THR A 158 4.65 -11.70 -3.93
C THR A 158 3.27 -11.45 -3.32
N GLY A 159 3.20 -10.67 -2.24
CA GLY A 159 1.94 -10.23 -1.67
C GLY A 159 1.10 -9.50 -2.71
N ARG A 160 1.69 -8.51 -3.37
CA ARG A 160 1.00 -7.66 -4.34
C ARG A 160 0.43 -8.46 -5.50
N ILE A 161 1.23 -9.37 -6.06
CA ILE A 161 0.78 -10.28 -7.11
C ILE A 161 -0.37 -11.15 -6.59
N ALA A 162 -0.25 -11.72 -5.39
CA ALA A 162 -1.32 -12.51 -4.78
C ALA A 162 -2.60 -11.69 -4.56
N ALA A 163 -2.50 -10.41 -4.20
CA ALA A 163 -3.65 -9.53 -3.96
C ALA A 163 -4.40 -9.22 -5.27
N ILE A 164 -3.66 -8.93 -6.35
CA ILE A 164 -4.23 -8.73 -7.67
C ILE A 164 -4.87 -10.02 -8.17
N VAL A 165 -4.16 -11.14 -8.06
CA VAL A 165 -4.69 -12.45 -8.47
C VAL A 165 -5.96 -12.78 -7.69
N LEU A 166 -5.98 -12.59 -6.37
CA LEU A 166 -7.14 -12.85 -5.53
C LEU A 166 -8.32 -11.94 -5.91
N SER A 167 -8.12 -10.63 -6.02
CA SER A 167 -9.18 -9.66 -6.34
C SER A 167 -9.76 -9.88 -7.73
N VAL A 168 -8.92 -10.00 -8.77
CA VAL A 168 -9.37 -10.24 -10.14
C VAL A 168 -10.03 -11.61 -10.25
N SER A 169 -9.49 -12.65 -9.59
CA SER A 169 -10.10 -13.98 -9.60
C SER A 169 -11.44 -14.00 -8.88
N LEU A 170 -11.65 -13.19 -7.83
CA LEU A 170 -12.95 -13.05 -7.18
C LEU A 170 -13.97 -12.44 -8.12
N VAL A 171 -13.62 -11.36 -8.83
CA VAL A 171 -14.50 -10.75 -9.85
C VAL A 171 -14.86 -11.76 -10.92
N ILE A 172 -13.85 -12.44 -11.48
CA ILE A 172 -14.05 -13.46 -12.51
C ILE A 172 -14.94 -14.59 -11.98
N SER A 173 -14.65 -15.14 -10.82
CA SER A 173 -15.36 -16.32 -10.28
C SER A 173 -16.78 -15.98 -9.84
N PHE A 174 -16.99 -14.78 -9.27
CA PHE A 174 -18.32 -14.29 -8.92
C PHE A 174 -19.19 -14.12 -10.16
N THR A 175 -18.69 -13.37 -11.14
CA THR A 175 -19.40 -13.16 -12.41
C THR A 175 -19.59 -14.47 -13.17
N ALA A 176 -18.63 -15.40 -13.08
CA ALA A 176 -18.75 -16.68 -13.72
C ALA A 176 -19.78 -17.60 -13.06
N ALA A 177 -19.77 -17.68 -11.73
CA ALA A 177 -20.73 -18.45 -10.96
C ALA A 177 -22.16 -17.95 -11.23
N ILE A 178 -22.42 -16.64 -11.09
CA ILE A 178 -23.75 -16.07 -11.31
C ILE A 178 -24.23 -16.26 -12.76
N THR A 179 -23.33 -16.09 -13.74
CA THR A 179 -23.66 -16.28 -15.16
C THR A 179 -23.95 -17.74 -15.47
N SER A 180 -23.19 -18.67 -14.90
CA SER A 180 -23.39 -20.10 -15.11
C SER A 180 -24.69 -20.63 -14.46
N LEU A 181 -25.17 -19.98 -13.40
CA LEU A 181 -26.42 -20.32 -12.73
C LEU A 181 -27.64 -19.82 -13.52
N ALA A 182 -27.51 -18.71 -14.25
CA ALA A 182 -28.57 -18.17 -15.09
C ALA A 182 -28.85 -19.10 -16.29
N SER A 183 -30.12 -19.45 -16.51
CA SER A 183 -30.51 -20.22 -17.70
C SER A 183 -30.76 -19.33 -18.93
N ASN A 184 -31.13 -18.06 -18.69
CA ASN A 184 -31.53 -17.08 -19.69
C ASN A 184 -30.99 -15.69 -19.33
N PRO A 185 -30.82 -14.77 -20.30
CA PRO A 185 -30.31 -13.42 -20.04
C PRO A 185 -31.22 -12.61 -19.09
N ARG A 186 -32.54 -12.84 -19.11
CA ARG A 186 -33.48 -12.22 -18.16
C ARG A 186 -33.22 -12.67 -16.72
N GLN A 187 -32.90 -13.95 -16.50
CA GLN A 187 -32.55 -14.46 -15.17
C GLN A 187 -31.22 -13.92 -14.68
N LEU A 188 -30.24 -13.74 -15.57
CA LEU A 188 -29.00 -13.06 -15.22
C LEU A 188 -29.27 -11.65 -14.73
N LEU A 189 -30.09 -10.88 -15.46
CA LEU A 189 -30.42 -9.51 -15.05
C LEU A 189 -31.05 -9.49 -13.66
N ILE A 190 -31.99 -10.40 -13.38
CA ILE A 190 -32.60 -10.57 -12.05
C ILE A 190 -31.55 -10.93 -10.99
N PHE A 191 -30.64 -11.87 -11.28
CA PHE A 191 -29.59 -12.23 -10.34
C PHE A 191 -28.60 -11.09 -10.10
N MET A 192 -28.26 -10.32 -11.14
CA MET A 192 -27.39 -9.15 -11.02
C MET A 192 -28.06 -8.04 -10.20
N THR A 193 -29.35 -7.75 -10.42
CA THR A 193 -30.07 -6.75 -9.62
C THR A 193 -30.19 -7.20 -8.16
N LEU A 194 -30.49 -8.48 -7.92
CA LEU A 194 -30.51 -9.05 -6.57
C LEU A 194 -29.12 -9.06 -5.92
N ALA A 195 -28.06 -9.30 -6.69
CA ALA A 195 -26.68 -9.24 -6.19
C ALA A 195 -26.29 -7.80 -5.81
N ILE A 196 -26.68 -6.81 -6.60
CA ILE A 196 -26.45 -5.39 -6.28
C ILE A 196 -27.22 -4.99 -5.03
N LEU A 197 -28.53 -5.26 -4.98
CA LEU A 197 -29.37 -4.95 -3.81
C LEU A 197 -28.88 -5.69 -2.56
N GLY A 198 -28.59 -6.98 -2.71
CA GLY A 198 -28.03 -7.82 -1.67
C GLY A 198 -26.68 -7.31 -1.18
N SER A 199 -25.80 -6.81 -2.06
CA SER A 199 -24.51 -6.24 -1.66
C SER A 199 -24.66 -4.99 -0.80
N LEU A 200 -25.67 -4.14 -1.06
CA LEU A 200 -25.93 -2.97 -0.23
C LEU A 200 -26.38 -3.36 1.17
N VAL A 201 -27.37 -4.27 1.28
CA VAL A 201 -27.84 -4.81 2.56
C VAL A 201 -26.71 -5.52 3.29
N TRP A 202 -25.87 -6.25 2.56
CA TRP A 202 -24.74 -6.99 3.09
C TRP A 202 -23.67 -6.06 3.66
N ILE A 203 -23.31 -4.99 2.93
CA ILE A 203 -22.34 -3.99 3.39
C ILE A 203 -22.82 -3.37 4.70
N GLU A 204 -24.06 -2.89 4.76
CA GLU A 204 -24.65 -2.31 5.99
C GLU A 204 -24.67 -3.32 7.14
N GLY A 205 -25.10 -4.56 6.88
CA GLY A 205 -25.11 -5.63 7.87
C GLY A 205 -23.70 -5.97 8.39
N THR A 206 -22.70 -6.03 7.51
CA THR A 206 -21.31 -6.27 7.91
C THR A 206 -20.72 -5.12 8.72
N GLN A 207 -21.08 -3.87 8.41
CA GLN A 207 -20.66 -2.71 9.18
C GLN A 207 -21.28 -2.73 10.58
N TYR A 208 -22.56 -3.09 10.70
CA TYR A 208 -23.24 -3.24 11.98
C TYR A 208 -22.55 -4.31 12.85
N ILE A 209 -22.27 -5.50 12.30
CA ILE A 209 -21.57 -6.58 13.01
C ILE A 209 -20.15 -6.16 13.41
N GLN A 210 -19.43 -5.42 12.58
CA GLN A 210 -18.09 -4.93 12.90
C GLN A 210 -18.11 -3.91 14.04
N ARG A 211 -19.06 -2.98 14.02
CA ARG A 211 -19.23 -1.97 15.09
C ARG A 211 -19.58 -2.63 16.43
N SER A 212 -20.37 -3.70 16.44
CA SER A 212 -20.72 -4.39 17.69
C SER A 212 -19.57 -5.23 18.26
N ALA A 213 -18.67 -5.72 17.41
CA ALA A 213 -17.57 -6.58 17.83
C ALA A 213 -16.38 -5.83 18.46
N ASN A 214 -16.26 -4.51 18.28
CA ASN A 214 -15.15 -3.67 18.79
C ASN A 214 -13.75 -4.31 18.58
N LEU A 215 -13.55 -4.98 17.45
CA LEU A 215 -12.29 -5.66 17.14
C LEU A 215 -11.28 -4.67 16.57
N PRO A 216 -9.98 -4.85 16.87
CA PRO A 216 -8.93 -4.05 16.25
C PRO A 216 -8.97 -4.21 14.73
N PRO A 217 -8.74 -3.14 13.96
CA PRO A 217 -8.92 -3.15 12.51
C PRO A 217 -8.07 -4.23 11.82
N MET A 218 -6.82 -4.44 12.26
CA MET A 218 -5.90 -5.43 11.66
C MET A 218 -6.40 -6.87 11.74
N ARG A 219 -7.11 -7.23 12.82
CA ARG A 219 -7.73 -8.55 12.94
C ARG A 219 -8.88 -8.75 11.94
N LEU A 220 -9.69 -7.70 11.72
CA LEU A 220 -10.74 -7.71 10.70
C LEU A 220 -10.16 -7.83 9.28
N TRP A 221 -8.97 -7.30 9.04
CA TRP A 221 -8.26 -7.47 7.77
C TRP A 221 -7.81 -8.91 7.55
N CYS A 222 -7.15 -9.52 8.54
CA CYS A 222 -6.73 -10.93 8.48
C CYS A 222 -7.90 -11.86 8.17
N GLY A 223 -9.01 -11.70 8.91
CA GLY A 223 -10.22 -12.47 8.69
C GLY A 223 -10.85 -12.22 7.32
N GLY A 224 -10.77 -10.99 6.82
CA GLY A 224 -11.25 -10.61 5.49
C GLY A 224 -10.49 -11.29 4.35
N ILE A 225 -9.17 -11.45 4.50
CA ILE A 225 -8.33 -12.15 3.52
C ILE A 225 -8.68 -13.64 3.47
N VAL A 226 -8.81 -14.28 4.64
CA VAL A 226 -9.20 -15.70 4.70
C VAL A 226 -10.59 -15.90 4.13
N SER A 227 -11.53 -15.02 4.47
CA SER A 227 -12.89 -15.11 3.96
C SER A 227 -12.96 -14.90 2.44
N ALA A 228 -12.09 -14.04 1.88
CA ALA A 228 -11.91 -13.87 0.45
C ALA A 228 -11.36 -15.14 -0.23
N ILE A 229 -10.37 -15.81 0.37
CA ILE A 229 -9.81 -17.07 -0.17
C ILE A 229 -10.86 -18.19 -0.13
N VAL A 230 -11.54 -18.38 1.01
CA VAL A 230 -12.62 -19.38 1.15
C VAL A 230 -13.75 -19.09 0.16
N GLY A 231 -14.14 -17.81 0.03
CA GLY A 231 -15.14 -17.37 -0.93
C GLY A 231 -14.72 -17.64 -2.37
N LEU A 232 -13.46 -17.36 -2.74
CA LEU A 232 -12.94 -17.64 -4.08
C LEU A 232 -13.04 -19.13 -4.43
N VAL A 233 -12.59 -20.01 -3.53
CA VAL A 233 -12.67 -21.46 -3.75
C VAL A 233 -14.12 -21.91 -3.92
N ALA A 234 -15.03 -21.43 -3.07
CA ALA A 234 -16.45 -21.77 -3.17
C ALA A 234 -17.11 -21.26 -4.47
N LEU A 235 -16.75 -20.05 -4.95
CA LEU A 235 -17.23 -19.50 -6.22
C LEU A 235 -16.68 -20.28 -7.43
N LEU A 236 -15.40 -20.62 -7.43
CA LEU A 236 -14.80 -21.45 -8.47
C LEU A 236 -15.45 -22.85 -8.52
N MET A 237 -15.70 -23.46 -7.36
CA MET A 237 -16.39 -24.74 -7.28
C MET A 237 -17.86 -24.63 -7.72
N SER A 238 -18.55 -23.54 -7.38
CA SER A 238 -19.91 -23.27 -7.87
C SER A 238 -19.93 -23.21 -9.41
N TRP A 239 -19.02 -22.43 -10.00
CA TRP A 239 -18.88 -22.33 -11.45
C TRP A 239 -18.52 -23.68 -12.10
N ALA A 240 -17.57 -24.41 -11.52
CA ALA A 240 -17.14 -25.72 -12.02
C ALA A 240 -18.28 -26.75 -11.99
N ILE A 241 -19.00 -26.85 -10.87
CA ILE A 241 -20.13 -27.79 -10.73
C ILE A 241 -21.24 -27.44 -11.72
N SER A 242 -21.58 -26.16 -11.87
CA SER A 242 -22.59 -25.71 -12.82
C SER A 242 -22.20 -26.01 -14.28
N SER A 243 -20.92 -25.81 -14.63
CA SER A 243 -20.43 -25.95 -16.00
C SER A 243 -20.13 -27.39 -16.40
N ILE A 244 -19.54 -28.19 -15.50
CA ILE A 244 -19.07 -29.55 -15.80
C ILE A 244 -20.15 -30.59 -15.54
N THR A 245 -20.81 -30.51 -14.38
CA THR A 245 -21.79 -31.53 -13.95
C THR A 245 -23.23 -31.14 -14.26
N HIS A 246 -23.46 -29.88 -14.64
CA HIS A 246 -24.79 -29.30 -14.87
C HIS A 246 -25.74 -29.35 -13.67
N ARG A 247 -25.21 -29.59 -12.46
CA ARG A 247 -25.98 -29.61 -11.21
C ARG A 247 -26.09 -28.21 -10.61
N ARG A 248 -27.17 -27.49 -10.96
CA ARG A 248 -27.38 -26.10 -10.54
C ARG A 248 -27.66 -25.93 -9.04
N THR A 249 -28.37 -26.86 -8.41
CA THR A 249 -28.71 -26.79 -6.98
C THR A 249 -27.49 -26.78 -6.06
N PRO A 250 -26.54 -27.74 -6.13
CA PRO A 250 -25.34 -27.67 -5.30
C PRO A 250 -24.45 -26.46 -5.65
N ALA A 251 -24.38 -26.07 -6.92
CA ALA A 251 -23.68 -24.85 -7.32
C ALA A 251 -24.28 -23.58 -6.68
N PHE A 252 -25.61 -23.47 -6.64
CA PHE A 252 -26.32 -22.37 -6.00
C PHE A 252 -26.03 -22.32 -4.49
N TRP A 253 -26.09 -23.46 -3.80
CA TRP A 253 -25.77 -23.50 -2.36
C TRP A 253 -24.31 -23.12 -2.07
N LEU A 254 -23.36 -23.53 -2.92
CA LEU A 254 -21.96 -23.09 -2.80
C LEU A 254 -21.80 -21.59 -3.04
N PHE A 255 -22.55 -21.02 -3.98
CA PHE A 255 -22.57 -19.58 -4.23
C PHE A 255 -23.11 -18.81 -3.01
N ILE A 256 -24.23 -19.25 -2.44
CA ILE A 256 -24.80 -18.67 -1.22
C ILE A 256 -23.84 -18.83 -0.05
N PHE A 257 -23.19 -19.99 0.10
CA PHE A 257 -22.16 -20.21 1.12
C PHE A 257 -20.98 -19.25 0.95
N ALA A 258 -20.46 -19.08 -0.27
CA ALA A 258 -19.32 -18.23 -0.56
C ALA A 258 -19.53 -16.79 -0.10
N ILE A 259 -20.73 -16.26 -0.33
CA ILE A 259 -21.14 -14.92 0.10
C ILE A 259 -21.41 -14.94 1.61
N GLY A 260 -22.29 -15.85 2.06
CA GLY A 260 -22.82 -15.90 3.42
C GLY A 260 -21.76 -16.04 4.52
N GLN A 261 -20.69 -16.79 4.28
CA GLN A 261 -19.62 -17.00 5.26
C GLN A 261 -18.75 -15.76 5.50
N GLN A 262 -18.67 -14.82 4.55
CA GLN A 262 -17.70 -13.72 4.61
C GLN A 262 -17.69 -12.91 5.91
N PRO A 263 -18.82 -12.40 6.44
CA PRO A 263 -18.86 -11.63 7.67
C PRO A 263 -18.52 -12.48 8.88
N PHE A 264 -18.91 -13.75 8.90
CA PHE A 264 -18.62 -14.65 10.02
C PHE A 264 -17.13 -14.93 10.09
N THR A 265 -16.52 -15.36 8.99
CA THR A 265 -15.07 -15.59 8.94
C THR A 265 -14.30 -14.32 9.22
N LYS A 266 -14.71 -13.18 8.65
CA LYS A 266 -14.06 -11.88 8.90
C LYS A 266 -14.09 -11.47 10.37
N THR A 267 -15.22 -11.65 11.05
CA THR A 267 -15.43 -11.19 12.43
C THR A 267 -14.86 -12.17 13.45
N PHE A 268 -15.03 -13.47 13.23
CA PHE A 268 -14.64 -14.50 14.20
C PHE A 268 -13.21 -15.03 14.00
N TRP A 269 -12.47 -14.53 13.00
CA TRP A 269 -11.08 -14.93 12.80
C TRP A 269 -10.22 -14.57 14.03
N PRO A 270 -9.53 -15.53 14.66
CA PRO A 270 -8.83 -15.26 15.92
C PRO A 270 -7.41 -14.70 15.75
N HIS A 271 -6.78 -14.88 14.59
CA HIS A 271 -5.34 -14.65 14.43
C HIS A 271 -5.06 -13.32 13.73
N ASP A 272 -4.21 -12.49 14.33
CA ASP A 272 -3.63 -11.32 13.68
C ASP A 272 -2.16 -11.61 13.34
N TRP A 273 -1.87 -11.80 12.05
CA TRP A 273 -0.48 -11.92 11.55
C TRP A 273 -0.01 -10.65 10.84
N PHE A 274 -0.84 -9.60 10.78
CA PHE A 274 -0.48 -8.33 10.16
C PHE A 274 0.19 -7.39 11.14
N SER A 275 -0.16 -7.46 12.42
CA SER A 275 0.49 -6.71 13.49
C SER A 275 1.75 -7.46 13.96
N PRO A 276 2.97 -7.12 13.48
CA PRO A 276 4.18 -7.57 14.14
C PRO A 276 4.15 -7.17 15.62
N PRO A 277 4.81 -7.95 16.49
CA PRO A 277 5.07 -7.48 17.85
C PRO A 277 5.81 -6.14 17.79
N SER A 278 5.56 -5.26 18.76
CA SER A 278 6.29 -4.00 18.89
C SER A 278 7.79 -4.27 18.81
N LEU A 279 8.47 -3.59 17.88
CA LEU A 279 9.90 -3.72 17.70
C LEU A 279 10.61 -3.17 18.95
N ASN A 280 11.04 -4.07 19.84
CA ASN A 280 11.91 -3.67 20.93
C ASN A 280 13.30 -3.39 20.36
N TYR A 281 13.88 -2.26 20.75
CA TYR A 281 15.21 -1.91 20.31
C TYR A 281 16.23 -2.95 20.85
N PRO A 282 17.09 -3.54 20.00
CA PRO A 282 17.84 -4.74 20.35
C PRO A 282 19.12 -4.51 21.18
N SER A 283 19.58 -3.26 21.33
CA SER A 283 20.82 -2.98 22.09
C SER A 283 20.52 -2.67 23.56
N THR A 284 21.14 -3.46 24.45
CA THR A 284 20.91 -3.45 25.91
C THR A 284 21.75 -2.42 26.67
N ASN A 285 22.63 -1.68 25.99
CA ASN A 285 23.60 -0.79 26.65
C ASN A 285 23.13 0.66 26.74
N LEU A 286 21.85 0.94 26.48
CA LEU A 286 21.30 2.28 26.61
C LEU A 286 21.16 2.64 28.08
N SER A 287 21.77 3.76 28.47
CA SER A 287 21.67 4.28 29.83
C SER A 287 21.56 5.80 29.83
N THR A 288 20.81 6.31 30.80
CA THR A 288 20.65 7.74 31.03
C THR A 288 21.77 8.24 31.94
N LEU A 289 22.43 9.31 31.50
CA LEU A 289 23.49 9.98 32.23
C LEU A 289 23.04 11.42 32.56
N PRO A 290 23.31 11.92 33.78
CA PRO A 290 22.89 13.25 34.20
C PRO A 290 23.58 14.40 33.43
N GLN A 291 24.74 14.15 32.81
CA GLN A 291 25.43 15.14 31.98
C GLN A 291 26.21 14.47 30.84
N PRO A 292 26.41 15.17 29.72
CA PRO A 292 27.23 14.68 28.62
C PRO A 292 28.67 14.49 29.08
N SER A 293 29.17 13.27 29.05
CA SER A 293 30.60 12.99 29.29
C SER A 293 31.39 13.22 27.99
N SER A 294 32.57 13.84 28.07
CA SER A 294 33.44 14.05 26.91
C SER A 294 34.01 12.75 26.30
N THR A 295 33.95 11.64 27.03
CA THR A 295 34.58 10.36 26.67
C THR A 295 33.65 9.39 25.94
N VAL A 296 32.33 9.56 26.05
CA VAL A 296 31.32 8.68 25.43
C VAL A 296 30.42 9.50 24.52
N ALA A 297 30.11 8.98 23.33
CA ALA A 297 29.15 9.61 22.44
C ALA A 297 27.76 9.63 23.11
N THR A 298 27.34 10.81 23.58
CA THR A 298 26.04 11.03 24.21
C THR A 298 25.13 11.88 23.33
N GLN A 299 23.83 11.61 23.37
CA GLN A 299 22.79 12.49 22.86
C GLN A 299 22.14 13.23 24.03
N ASN A 300 21.92 14.54 23.93
CA ASN A 300 21.25 15.29 24.98
C ASN A 300 19.74 15.26 24.73
N LEU A 301 18.98 14.62 25.62
CA LEU A 301 17.52 14.65 25.60
C LEU A 301 17.00 15.94 26.25
N PHE A 302 17.63 16.33 27.35
CA PHE A 302 17.43 17.60 28.06
C PHE A 302 18.78 18.16 28.49
N GLN A 303 18.81 19.37 29.06
CA GLN A 303 20.06 19.99 29.54
C GLN A 303 20.81 19.13 30.56
N THR A 304 20.08 18.41 31.41
CA THR A 304 20.61 17.54 32.49
C THR A 304 20.26 16.06 32.30
N LEU A 305 19.82 15.68 31.10
CA LEU A 305 19.54 14.29 30.78
C LEU A 305 20.12 13.96 29.42
N SER A 306 21.12 13.11 29.43
CA SER A 306 21.78 12.62 28.23
C SER A 306 21.62 11.11 28.12
N LEU A 307 21.60 10.60 26.90
CA LEU A 307 21.50 9.20 26.57
C LEU A 307 22.83 8.73 26.01
N SER A 308 23.35 7.61 26.53
CA SER A 308 24.55 6.95 26.04
C SER A 308 24.24 5.56 25.50
N GLY A 309 25.15 4.99 24.71
CA GLY A 309 25.01 3.63 24.15
C GLY A 309 24.31 3.55 22.80
N LEU A 310 23.93 4.69 22.21
CA LEU A 310 23.47 4.78 20.81
C LEU A 310 24.64 4.52 19.85
N ARG A 311 24.36 3.89 18.71
CA ARG A 311 25.35 3.80 17.63
C ARG A 311 25.54 5.16 16.97
N GLN A 312 26.65 5.34 16.25
CA GLN A 312 27.04 6.61 15.62
C GLN A 312 25.95 7.25 14.74
N ASN A 313 25.13 6.42 14.10
CA ASN A 313 24.10 6.83 13.13
C ASN A 313 22.69 6.86 13.74
N GLU A 314 22.58 6.53 15.02
CA GLU A 314 21.30 6.40 15.71
C GLU A 314 20.98 7.66 16.53
N VAL A 315 19.70 7.98 16.56
CA VAL A 315 19.13 9.14 17.27
C VAL A 315 17.86 8.68 17.98
N ALA A 316 17.70 9.08 19.23
CA ALA A 316 16.50 8.84 20.01
C ALA A 316 15.57 10.06 19.97
N SER A 317 14.27 9.79 19.94
CA SER A 317 13.20 10.78 20.07
C SER A 317 12.21 10.34 21.14
N ILE A 318 11.70 11.29 21.91
CA ILE A 318 10.81 11.04 23.06
C ILE A 318 9.40 10.79 22.56
N VAL A 319 8.94 9.55 22.75
CA VAL A 319 7.59 9.11 22.40
C VAL A 319 6.63 9.38 23.54
N ALA A 320 7.05 9.09 24.77
CA ALA A 320 6.29 9.37 25.97
C ALA A 320 7.22 9.58 27.16
N PHE A 321 6.96 10.62 27.93
CA PHE A 321 7.67 10.90 29.17
C PHE A 321 6.69 11.41 30.21
N ALA A 322 6.52 10.62 31.27
CA ALA A 322 5.52 10.86 32.32
C ALA A 322 5.84 10.07 33.61
N PRO A 323 5.29 10.50 34.77
CA PRO A 323 5.33 9.71 36.00
C PRO A 323 4.51 8.41 35.86
N MET A 324 4.97 7.32 36.48
CA MET A 324 4.21 6.08 36.61
C MET A 324 3.32 6.13 37.85
N ILE A 325 2.05 6.45 37.66
CA ILE A 325 1.04 6.44 38.73
C ILE A 325 0.48 5.02 38.86
N PRO A 326 0.49 4.40 40.06
CA PRO A 326 -0.06 3.05 40.24
C PRO A 326 -1.53 2.98 39.84
N GLY A 327 -1.88 2.00 39.00
CA GLY A 327 -3.26 1.78 38.53
C GLY A 327 -3.64 2.52 37.25
N ASP A 328 -2.77 3.40 36.75
CA ASP A 328 -2.96 4.03 35.43
C ASP A 328 -2.31 3.21 34.31
N HIS A 329 -2.80 3.40 33.08
CA HIS A 329 -2.25 2.79 31.88
C HIS A 329 -0.97 3.50 31.42
N TRP A 330 -0.01 2.74 30.87
CA TRP A 330 1.24 3.29 30.34
C TRP A 330 1.28 3.23 28.80
N PRO A 331 1.55 4.35 28.11
CA PRO A 331 1.71 5.72 28.64
C PRO A 331 0.35 6.36 29.00
N PRO A 332 0.30 7.29 29.98
CA PRO A 332 -0.93 7.99 30.36
C PRO A 332 -1.36 9.00 29.28
N ASP A 333 -2.61 9.45 29.27
CA ASP A 333 -3.13 10.41 28.27
C ASP A 333 -2.36 11.75 28.27
N SER A 334 -1.94 12.22 29.46
CA SER A 334 -1.13 13.42 29.62
C SER A 334 0.35 13.06 29.77
N HIS A 335 1.11 13.13 28.67
CA HIS A 335 2.56 12.90 28.66
C HIS A 335 3.27 13.89 27.74
N TYR A 336 4.57 14.07 27.99
CA TYR A 336 5.44 14.82 27.08
C TYR A 336 5.89 13.94 25.91
N ARG A 337 5.95 14.52 24.71
CA ARG A 337 6.38 13.86 23.47
C ARG A 337 6.97 14.88 22.49
N ASP A 338 7.95 14.45 21.71
CA ASP A 338 8.61 15.28 20.68
C ASP A 338 7.71 15.53 19.45
N TYR A 339 6.68 14.70 19.28
CA TYR A 339 5.84 14.65 18.09
C TYR A 339 4.57 15.52 18.16
N GLU A 340 4.39 16.34 19.19
CA GLU A 340 3.12 17.04 19.39
C GLU A 340 2.96 18.27 18.45
N PRO A 341 1.82 18.41 17.74
CA PRO A 341 1.48 19.66 17.07
C PRO A 341 1.37 20.82 18.06
N ASP A 342 1.96 21.96 17.70
CA ASP A 342 1.79 23.21 18.44
C ASP A 342 0.29 23.58 18.46
N ARG A 343 -0.37 23.43 19.62
CA ARG A 343 -1.82 23.64 19.77
C ARG A 343 -2.24 25.08 19.43
N HIS A 344 -1.33 26.04 19.52
CA HIS A 344 -1.60 27.44 19.16
C HIS A 344 -1.51 27.71 17.65
N ARG A 345 -1.08 26.74 16.84
CA ARG A 345 -0.91 26.84 15.38
C ARG A 345 -1.83 25.89 14.60
N GLN A 346 -2.97 25.52 15.17
CA GLN A 346 -3.98 24.65 14.55
C GLN A 346 -4.51 25.13 13.18
N GLU A 347 -4.23 26.36 12.77
CA GLU A 347 -4.57 26.85 11.43
C GLU A 347 -3.59 26.37 10.33
N ASN A 348 -2.34 25.99 10.68
CA ASN A 348 -1.35 25.48 9.74
C ASN A 348 -0.81 24.11 10.21
N TRP A 349 -1.53 23.05 9.87
CA TRP A 349 -1.15 21.64 10.09
C TRP A 349 0.19 21.24 9.42
N SER A 350 0.84 22.16 8.70
CA SER A 350 2.08 21.97 7.96
C SER A 350 3.38 22.06 8.78
N THR A 351 3.32 22.33 10.09
CA THR A 351 4.54 22.68 10.87
C THR A 351 4.95 21.71 11.98
N ILE A 352 4.50 20.45 11.99
CA ILE A 352 4.97 19.47 13.00
C ILE A 352 6.36 18.95 12.60
N GLN A 353 7.37 19.77 12.85
CA GLN A 353 8.77 19.45 12.54
C GLN A 353 9.42 18.72 13.73
N TRP A 354 9.35 17.39 13.70
CA TRP A 354 9.94 16.52 14.72
C TRP A 354 11.41 16.16 14.45
N LEU A 355 11.94 16.51 13.28
CA LEU A 355 13.35 16.36 12.97
C LEU A 355 14.19 17.46 13.66
N HIS A 356 14.85 17.08 14.75
CA HIS A 356 15.67 17.97 15.60
C HIS A 356 17.16 18.04 15.21
N LEU A 357 17.91 18.92 15.89
CA LEU A 357 19.35 19.14 15.70
C LEU A 357 20.17 17.84 15.84
N ASP A 358 19.75 16.93 16.71
CA ASP A 358 20.45 15.66 16.90
C ASP A 358 20.41 14.77 15.66
N HIS A 359 19.35 14.86 14.85
CA HIS A 359 19.30 14.19 13.55
C HIS A 359 20.37 14.77 12.63
N LEU A 360 20.50 16.10 12.56
CA LEU A 360 21.55 16.73 11.78
C LEU A 360 22.96 16.33 12.27
N ARG A 361 23.19 16.29 13.58
CA ARG A 361 24.47 15.86 14.16
C ARG A 361 24.81 14.42 13.78
N ALA A 362 23.84 13.52 13.75
CA ALA A 362 24.05 12.15 13.33
C ALA A 362 24.34 12.03 11.82
N ILE A 363 23.80 12.91 10.97
CA ILE A 363 24.19 13.01 9.55
C ILE A 363 25.62 13.56 9.44
N ALA A 364 25.94 14.62 10.18
CA ALA A 364 27.25 15.26 10.18
C ALA A 364 28.38 14.29 10.56
N ARG A 365 28.13 13.40 11.54
CA ARG A 365 29.07 12.34 11.95
C ARG A 365 29.32 11.28 10.86
N GLN A 366 28.44 11.17 9.88
CA GLN A 366 28.56 10.23 8.75
C GLN A 366 29.15 10.89 7.50
N SER A 367 29.20 12.21 7.46
CA SER A 367 29.78 12.96 6.36
C SER A 367 31.26 13.28 6.64
N ASP A 368 31.97 13.83 5.65
CA ASP A 368 33.38 14.18 5.81
C ASP A 368 33.56 15.21 6.94
N PRO A 369 34.58 15.05 7.81
CA PRO A 369 34.78 15.91 8.98
C PRO A 369 35.15 17.36 8.62
N ASP A 370 35.64 17.58 7.39
CA ASP A 370 36.06 18.89 6.89
C ASP A 370 34.89 19.73 6.34
N LEU A 371 33.64 19.23 6.45
CA LEU A 371 32.47 19.92 5.93
C LEU A 371 31.95 20.96 6.91
N LEU A 372 31.73 22.17 6.39
CA LEU A 372 31.07 23.26 7.09
C LEU A 372 29.56 23.07 7.00
N TRP A 373 28.90 23.01 8.15
CA TRP A 373 27.44 22.88 8.23
C TRP A 373 26.83 24.25 8.48
N SER A 374 25.94 24.71 7.59
CA SER A 374 25.19 25.95 7.83
C SER A 374 24.34 25.80 9.09
N GLU A 375 24.28 26.85 9.92
CA GLU A 375 23.53 26.82 11.17
C GLU A 375 22.09 26.33 10.96
N PHE A 376 21.81 25.14 11.48
CA PHE A 376 20.46 24.66 11.68
C PHE A 376 19.99 25.24 13.01
N ASN A 377 19.06 26.19 12.96
CA ASN A 377 18.44 26.75 14.15
C ASN A 377 17.04 26.11 14.33
N PRO A 378 16.93 24.88 14.86
CA PRO A 378 15.63 24.41 15.27
C PRO A 378 15.27 25.21 16.51
N ASN A 379 14.19 25.98 16.43
CA ASN A 379 13.53 26.56 17.60
C ASN A 379 13.18 25.44 18.60
N HIS A 380 14.11 25.04 19.45
CA HIS A 380 13.93 23.95 20.40
C HIS A 380 13.09 24.47 21.58
N ARG A 381 11.75 24.36 21.46
CA ARG A 381 10.77 24.75 22.48
C ARG A 381 10.50 23.65 23.53
N VAL A 382 11.35 22.63 23.63
CA VAL A 382 11.21 21.45 24.52
C VAL A 382 11.00 21.85 25.99
N ARG A 383 11.58 22.97 26.42
CA ARG A 383 11.67 23.39 27.82
C ARG A 383 10.35 23.92 28.42
N ARG A 384 9.49 24.58 27.62
CA ARG A 384 8.27 25.22 28.14
C ARG A 384 7.10 24.22 28.25
N ASP A 385 7.01 23.31 27.29
CA ASP A 385 5.96 22.31 27.17
C ASP A 385 5.96 21.25 28.30
N LEU A 386 7.12 20.84 28.83
CA LEU A 386 7.19 19.82 29.88
C LEU A 386 6.56 20.30 31.20
N VAL A 387 6.81 21.56 31.55
CA VAL A 387 6.27 22.21 32.75
C VAL A 387 4.78 22.52 32.58
N GLU A 388 4.37 22.97 31.39
CA GLU A 388 2.96 23.24 31.07
C GLU A 388 2.09 21.98 31.02
N LYS A 389 2.63 20.84 30.58
CA LYS A 389 1.88 19.58 30.41
C LYS A 389 1.85 18.68 31.65
N THR A 390 2.58 19.02 32.70
CA THR A 390 2.60 18.26 33.96
C THR A 390 1.99 19.11 35.10
N PRO A 391 0.66 19.26 35.16
CA PRO A 391 0.03 19.96 36.27
C PRO A 391 0.39 19.22 37.58
N HIS A 392 0.79 19.98 38.60
CA HIS A 392 1.29 19.44 39.89
C HIS A 392 2.61 18.64 39.78
N LEU A 393 3.57 19.18 39.03
CA LEU A 393 4.94 18.67 38.94
C LEU A 393 5.54 18.28 40.30
N GLU A 394 5.26 19.04 41.37
CA GLU A 394 5.71 18.75 42.74
C GLU A 394 5.21 17.40 43.29
N THR A 395 3.96 17.03 42.99
CA THR A 395 3.38 15.72 43.37
C THR A 395 3.86 14.63 42.43
N ALA A 396 4.05 14.95 41.15
CA ALA A 396 4.56 14.02 40.13
C ALA A 396 6.02 13.58 40.40
N LEU A 397 6.83 14.42 41.06
CA LEU A 397 8.20 14.10 41.47
C LEU A 397 8.30 12.98 42.53
N GLN A 398 7.18 12.59 43.15
CA GLN A 398 7.15 11.52 44.16
C GLN A 398 7.09 10.11 43.54
N TYR A 399 6.75 10.02 42.24
CA TYR A 399 6.61 8.76 41.51
C TYR A 399 7.85 8.48 40.65
N PRO A 400 8.16 7.20 40.34
CA PRO A 400 9.18 6.89 39.34
C PRO A 400 8.71 7.38 37.97
N TRP A 401 9.62 8.00 37.21
CA TRP A 401 9.33 8.48 35.87
C TRP A 401 9.76 7.45 34.85
N LYS A 402 8.97 7.32 33.79
CA LYS A 402 9.28 6.41 32.70
C LYS A 402 9.40 7.20 31.40
N LEU A 403 10.38 6.81 30.60
CA LEU A 403 10.77 7.45 29.36
C LEU A 403 10.73 6.41 28.24
N ARG A 404 9.80 6.55 27.32
CA ARG A 404 9.74 5.76 26.09
C ARG A 404 10.43 6.51 24.96
N LEU A 405 11.47 5.90 24.41
CA LEU A 405 12.24 6.44 23.29
C LEU A 405 11.97 5.61 22.04
N ALA A 406 11.78 6.28 20.91
CA ALA A 406 11.89 5.68 19.59
C ALA A 406 13.29 5.95 19.05
N ILE A 407 13.95 4.91 18.56
CA ILE A 407 15.30 5.01 18.04
C ILE A 407 15.24 4.94 16.51
N HIS A 408 15.86 5.93 15.89
CA HIS A 408 15.95 6.08 14.45
C HIS A 408 17.39 5.91 13.99
N ASN A 409 17.60 5.16 12.92
CA ASN A 409 18.88 5.14 12.20
C ASN A 409 18.77 6.06 10.98
N LEU A 410 19.70 7.00 10.84
CA LEU A 410 19.71 7.88 9.68
C LEU A 410 20.41 7.22 8.50
N ARG A 411 19.64 7.01 7.42
CA ARG A 411 20.13 6.39 6.19
C ARG A 411 20.05 7.38 5.03
N GLN A 412 21.15 7.55 4.31
CA GLN A 412 21.14 8.22 3.02
C GLN A 412 20.43 7.33 1.98
N VAL A 413 19.31 7.81 1.43
CA VAL A 413 18.52 7.07 0.43
C VAL A 413 18.80 7.49 -1.00
N ALA A 414 19.33 8.71 -1.20
CA ALA A 414 19.72 9.19 -2.51
C ALA A 414 20.83 10.25 -2.43
N ASP A 415 21.55 10.35 -3.54
CA ASP A 415 22.57 11.37 -3.82
C ASP A 415 22.46 11.76 -5.29
N LEU A 416 21.86 12.91 -5.56
CA LEU A 416 21.47 13.34 -6.90
C LEU A 416 22.27 14.58 -7.30
N SER A 417 22.72 14.66 -8.56
CA SER A 417 23.28 15.91 -9.08
C SER A 417 22.16 16.92 -9.33
N LEU A 418 22.31 18.15 -8.81
CA LEU A 418 21.34 19.21 -9.05
C LEU A 418 21.20 19.57 -10.54
N GLU A 419 22.24 19.37 -11.34
CA GLU A 419 22.21 19.53 -12.80
C GLU A 419 21.19 18.58 -13.44
N THR A 420 21.28 17.29 -13.11
CA THR A 420 20.36 16.27 -13.64
C THR A 420 18.93 16.49 -13.16
N PHE A 421 18.80 16.99 -11.93
CA PHE A 421 17.53 17.30 -11.28
C PHE A 421 16.75 18.41 -12.01
N GLN A 422 17.45 19.37 -12.63
CA GLN A 422 16.81 20.46 -13.35
C GLN A 422 15.98 20.00 -14.56
N HIS A 423 16.43 18.95 -15.23
CA HIS A 423 15.87 18.52 -16.52
C HIS A 423 14.94 17.33 -16.43
N HIS A 424 15.03 16.55 -15.35
CA HIS A 424 14.31 15.28 -15.22
C HIS A 424 13.65 15.17 -13.86
N ARG A 425 12.39 14.74 -13.86
CA ARG A 425 11.70 14.26 -12.66
C ARG A 425 12.51 13.13 -12.03
N GLN A 426 12.83 13.29 -10.76
CA GLN A 426 13.55 12.26 -10.01
C GLN A 426 12.55 11.46 -9.17
N ILE A 427 12.70 10.14 -9.20
CA ILE A 427 11.90 9.21 -8.40
C ILE A 427 12.86 8.44 -7.51
N VAL A 428 12.72 8.64 -6.20
CA VAL A 428 13.58 8.06 -5.18
C VAL A 428 12.76 7.10 -4.32
N PRO A 429 13.08 5.80 -4.26
CA PRO A 429 12.44 4.90 -3.30
C PRO A 429 12.88 5.28 -1.88
N LEU A 430 11.93 5.54 -0.98
CA LEU A 430 12.23 5.90 0.42
C LEU A 430 12.31 4.65 1.29
N LEU A 431 11.18 3.96 1.37
CA LEU A 431 10.96 2.71 2.11
C LEU A 431 10.26 1.73 1.16
N PRO A 432 10.29 0.42 1.45
CA PRO A 432 9.50 -0.53 0.69
C PRO A 432 8.01 -0.16 0.69
N GLY A 433 7.47 0.12 -0.49
CA GLY A 433 6.10 0.63 -0.65
C GLY A 433 5.96 2.15 -0.64
N SER A 434 7.05 2.92 -0.58
CA SER A 434 7.01 4.38 -0.63
C SER A 434 8.06 4.94 -1.59
N ARG A 435 7.68 5.97 -2.35
CA ARG A 435 8.58 6.71 -3.23
C ARG A 435 8.37 8.21 -3.10
N LEU A 436 9.47 8.93 -3.17
CA LEU A 436 9.52 10.38 -3.28
C LEU A 436 9.64 10.75 -4.75
N GLU A 437 8.75 11.61 -5.21
CA GLU A 437 8.81 12.22 -6.52
C GLU A 437 9.16 13.69 -6.37
N LEU A 438 10.26 14.08 -7.00
CA LEU A 438 10.75 15.45 -6.96
C LEU A 438 10.60 16.08 -8.34
N ASN A 439 9.93 17.23 -8.38
CA ASN A 439 9.70 18.03 -9.57
C ASN A 439 10.09 19.48 -9.31
N VAL A 440 10.78 20.10 -10.28
CA VAL A 440 11.11 21.52 -10.21
C VAL A 440 9.85 22.34 -10.52
N VAL A 441 9.45 23.25 -9.63
CA VAL A 441 8.25 24.08 -9.81
C VAL A 441 8.58 25.49 -10.23
N SER A 442 9.43 26.18 -9.47
CA SER A 442 9.68 27.61 -9.72
C SER A 442 11.07 28.04 -9.24
N ARG A 443 11.54 29.17 -9.78
CA ARG A 443 12.80 29.82 -9.40
C ARG A 443 12.50 31.19 -8.79
N PRO A 444 12.05 31.29 -7.52
CA PRO A 444 12.06 32.56 -6.85
C PRO A 444 13.51 33.05 -6.68
N HIS A 445 13.71 34.36 -6.50
CA HIS A 445 15.04 34.99 -6.55
C HIS A 445 16.01 34.48 -5.45
N PHE A 446 15.52 33.78 -4.43
CA PHE A 446 16.27 33.51 -3.20
C PHE A 446 16.35 32.03 -2.79
N GLU A 447 15.46 31.18 -3.32
CA GLU A 447 15.34 29.77 -2.99
C GLU A 447 15.04 28.98 -4.26
N TYR A 448 15.49 27.73 -4.33
CA TYR A 448 15.11 26.84 -5.42
C TYR A 448 13.95 25.96 -4.94
N GLU A 449 12.74 26.25 -5.42
CA GLU A 449 11.52 25.57 -4.98
C GLU A 449 11.34 24.26 -5.76
N VAL A 450 11.32 23.18 -4.99
CA VAL A 450 11.11 21.82 -5.47
C VAL A 450 9.81 21.31 -4.89
N SER A 451 8.84 20.98 -5.75
CA SER A 451 7.68 20.24 -5.27
C SER A 451 8.06 18.78 -5.09
N ALA A 452 7.77 18.28 -3.90
CA ALA A 452 7.95 16.90 -3.54
C ALA A 452 6.60 16.24 -3.28
N ARG A 453 6.45 15.00 -3.75
CA ARG A 453 5.27 14.18 -3.46
C ARG A 453 5.74 12.82 -2.98
N ILE A 454 5.27 12.44 -1.81
CA ILE A 454 5.48 11.11 -1.28
C ILE A 454 4.26 10.27 -1.68
N HIS A 455 4.51 9.28 -2.52
CA HIS A 455 3.51 8.27 -2.84
C HIS A 455 3.82 7.05 -2.01
N SER A 456 2.87 6.67 -1.16
CA SER A 456 2.93 5.46 -0.35
C SER A 456 1.86 4.50 -0.85
N ARG A 457 2.27 3.35 -1.35
CA ARG A 457 1.41 2.31 -1.88
C ARG A 457 1.70 1.02 -1.14
N PHE A 458 0.81 0.63 -0.24
CA PHE A 458 0.94 -0.61 0.51
C PHE A 458 0.07 -1.70 -0.09
N ASP A 459 0.47 -2.95 0.10
CA ASP A 459 -0.36 -4.08 -0.30
C ASP A 459 -1.20 -4.58 0.89
N ALA A 460 -2.42 -4.97 0.59
CA ALA A 460 -3.39 -5.44 1.57
C ALA A 460 -3.05 -6.83 2.12
N LEU A 461 -2.18 -7.61 1.46
CA LEU A 461 -1.83 -8.98 1.86
C LEU A 461 -0.54 -9.10 2.69
N THR A 462 0.22 -8.02 2.86
CA THR A 462 1.49 -8.03 3.58
C THR A 462 1.51 -7.03 4.72
N SER A 463 2.09 -7.42 5.85
CA SER A 463 2.36 -6.47 6.93
C SER A 463 3.28 -5.36 6.42
N HIS A 464 2.80 -4.12 6.52
CA HIS A 464 3.57 -2.93 6.22
C HIS A 464 4.01 -2.22 7.50
N GLN A 465 3.66 -2.72 8.69
CA GLN A 465 3.96 -2.04 9.97
C GLN A 465 5.46 -1.85 10.21
N SER A 466 6.33 -2.71 9.68
CA SER A 466 7.78 -2.51 9.74
C SER A 466 8.26 -1.27 8.95
N PHE A 467 7.43 -0.76 8.04
CA PHE A 467 7.70 0.40 7.20
C PHE A 467 6.64 1.51 7.35
N ALA A 468 5.63 1.28 8.20
CA ALA A 468 4.59 2.24 8.47
C ALA A 468 5.19 3.35 9.34
N PRO A 469 4.68 4.59 9.22
CA PRO A 469 5.09 5.64 10.14
C PRO A 469 4.77 5.22 11.57
N LEU A 470 5.64 5.61 12.51
CA LEU A 470 5.46 5.32 13.92
C LEU A 470 4.10 5.87 14.38
N GLU A 471 3.27 4.98 14.93
CA GLU A 471 2.01 5.36 15.57
C GLU A 471 2.24 5.45 17.09
N VAL A 472 1.89 6.61 17.65
CA VAL A 472 2.02 6.90 19.07
C VAL A 472 0.64 7.24 19.61
N MET A 473 0.02 6.31 20.35
CA MET A 473 -1.28 6.52 21.02
C MET A 473 -2.34 7.11 20.07
N ASP A 474 -2.63 6.37 18.99
CA ASP A 474 -3.57 6.74 17.92
C ASP A 474 -3.17 7.95 17.06
N TYR A 475 -2.00 8.54 17.29
CA TYR A 475 -1.42 9.58 16.43
C TYR A 475 -0.35 9.00 15.49
N ARG A 476 -0.58 9.11 14.19
CA ARG A 476 0.39 8.72 13.16
C ARG A 476 1.35 9.87 12.89
N ILE A 477 2.63 9.64 13.14
CA ILE A 477 3.67 10.64 12.86
C ILE A 477 3.79 10.85 11.35
N PRO A 478 3.81 12.10 10.85
CA PRO A 478 3.97 12.37 9.42
C PRO A 478 5.34 11.90 8.94
N THR A 479 5.38 11.42 7.70
CA THR A 479 6.65 11.03 7.05
C THR A 479 7.55 12.27 6.94
N SER A 480 8.75 12.20 7.51
CA SER A 480 9.71 13.31 7.46
C SER A 480 11.08 12.82 7.02
N PHE A 481 11.81 13.67 6.31
CA PHE A 481 13.18 13.40 5.85
C PHE A 481 14.03 14.67 5.88
N MET A 482 15.35 14.51 5.94
CA MET A 482 16.30 15.59 5.82
C MET A 482 16.77 15.69 4.37
N VAL A 483 16.74 16.90 3.82
CA VAL A 483 17.35 17.22 2.54
C VAL A 483 18.65 17.95 2.81
N VAL A 484 19.76 17.42 2.31
CA VAL A 484 21.09 18.02 2.47
C VAL A 484 21.61 18.42 1.11
N VAL A 485 21.90 19.70 0.93
CA VAL A 485 22.59 20.21 -0.26
C VAL A 485 24.08 20.30 0.07
N HIS A 486 24.86 19.46 -0.61
CA HIS A 486 26.30 19.37 -0.47
C HIS A 486 27.00 20.00 -1.68
N ASP A 487 27.91 20.93 -1.43
CA ASP A 487 28.80 21.47 -2.45
C ASP A 487 30.24 20.98 -2.21
N PRO A 488 30.77 20.09 -3.08
CA PRO A 488 32.07 19.45 -2.86
C PRO A 488 33.25 20.41 -2.97
N VAL A 489 33.09 21.53 -3.70
CA VAL A 489 34.18 22.50 -3.91
C VAL A 489 34.28 23.44 -2.72
N THR A 490 33.14 23.88 -2.18
CA THR A 490 33.12 24.77 -1.02
C THR A 490 33.16 24.02 0.29
N ARG A 491 33.01 22.69 0.26
CA ARG A 491 32.92 21.82 1.44
C ARG A 491 31.84 22.28 2.40
N GLU A 492 30.70 22.71 1.86
CA GLU A 492 29.56 23.18 2.65
C GLU A 492 28.36 22.26 2.49
N ASN A 493 27.67 22.06 3.61
CA ASN A 493 26.41 21.36 3.70
C ASN A 493 25.34 22.29 4.27
N SER A 494 24.21 22.37 3.59
CA SER A 494 23.00 22.95 4.14
C SER A 494 21.92 21.89 4.25
N ALA A 495 21.28 21.81 5.41
CA ALA A 495 20.28 20.80 5.70
C ALA A 495 18.93 21.42 6.03
N THR A 496 17.90 20.95 5.33
CA THR A 496 16.52 21.38 5.51
C THR A 496 15.66 20.15 5.85
N PRO A 497 14.99 20.13 7.02
CA PRO A 497 14.01 19.11 7.34
C PRO A 497 12.75 19.35 6.54
N VAL A 498 12.21 18.27 5.99
CA VAL A 498 10.99 18.27 5.20
C VAL A 498 9.99 17.37 5.91
N VAL A 499 8.78 17.88 6.10
CA VAL A 499 7.66 17.16 6.68
C VAL A 499 6.59 16.99 5.61
N ALA A 500 6.17 15.75 5.40
CA ALA A 500 5.05 15.47 4.51
C ALA A 500 3.75 15.92 5.18
N THR A 501 3.00 16.75 4.47
CA THR A 501 1.65 17.13 4.85
C THR A 501 0.67 16.19 4.14
N SER A 502 -0.29 15.65 4.89
CA SER A 502 -1.38 14.92 4.29
C SER A 502 -2.30 15.92 3.57
N ASP A 503 -2.14 16.04 2.26
CA ASP A 503 -3.31 16.35 1.45
C ASP A 503 -4.30 15.22 1.72
N GLN A 504 -5.56 15.54 2.02
CA GLN A 504 -6.62 14.54 2.23
C GLN A 504 -6.87 13.78 0.92
N SER A 505 -5.96 12.89 0.53
CA SER A 505 -6.18 11.94 -0.54
C SER A 505 -7.10 10.87 0.03
N PHE A 506 -8.34 10.84 -0.47
CA PHE A 506 -9.35 9.84 -0.12
C PHE A 506 -8.74 8.44 -0.05
N ILE A 507 -8.70 7.88 1.16
CA ILE A 507 -8.31 6.48 1.40
C ILE A 507 -9.46 5.62 0.84
N PHE A 508 -9.36 5.26 -0.43
CA PHE A 508 -10.23 4.22 -0.97
C PHE A 508 -9.73 2.87 -0.46
N ASN A 509 -10.53 2.19 0.35
CA ASN A 509 -10.24 0.93 1.07
C ASN A 509 -9.72 -0.27 0.24
N TRP A 510 -9.51 -0.11 -1.06
CA TRP A 510 -9.13 -1.16 -2.00
C TRP A 510 -7.87 -0.84 -2.81
N ILE A 511 -7.44 0.43 -2.86
CA ILE A 511 -6.09 0.81 -3.27
C ILE A 511 -5.52 1.65 -2.14
N TRP A 512 -4.72 1.01 -1.29
CA TRP A 512 -3.96 1.66 -0.21
C TRP A 512 -2.86 2.55 -0.76
N GLN A 513 -3.27 3.58 -1.49
CA GLN A 513 -2.40 4.63 -2.00
C GLN A 513 -2.67 5.88 -1.17
N VAL A 514 -1.72 6.19 -0.29
CA VAL A 514 -1.67 7.48 0.39
C VAL A 514 -0.73 8.35 -0.42
N THR A 515 -1.19 9.54 -0.81
CA THR A 515 -0.31 10.53 -1.43
C THR A 515 -0.19 11.69 -0.46
N GLU A 516 1.03 11.90 0.04
CA GLU A 516 1.37 13.03 0.92
C GLU A 516 2.15 14.05 0.09
N ARG A 517 1.86 15.33 0.29
CA ARG A 517 2.55 16.42 -0.40
C ARG A 517 3.53 17.08 0.56
N CYS A 518 4.71 17.43 0.06
CA CYS A 518 5.63 18.31 0.77
C CYS A 518 6.22 19.31 -0.22
N ASP A 519 6.45 20.53 0.26
CA ASP A 519 7.19 21.53 -0.51
C ASP A 519 8.62 21.54 0.05
N VAL A 520 9.61 21.41 -0.85
CA VAL A 520 11.04 21.33 -0.52
C VAL A 520 11.71 22.59 -1.01
N PHE A 521 12.24 23.37 -0.08
CA PHE A 521 12.99 24.58 -0.39
C PHE A 521 14.48 24.28 -0.28
N LEU A 522 15.18 24.37 -1.40
CA LEU A 522 16.64 24.22 -1.42
C LEU A 522 17.28 25.60 -1.22
N PRO A 523 18.03 25.79 -0.13
CA PRO A 523 18.68 27.07 0.14
C PRO A 523 19.78 27.32 -0.88
N VAL A 524 19.75 28.50 -1.49
CA VAL A 524 20.78 28.97 -2.43
C VAL A 524 21.85 29.72 -1.63
N PRO A 525 23.16 29.47 -1.84
CA PRO A 525 24.22 30.11 -1.05
C PRO A 525 24.50 31.56 -1.48
N GLN A 526 23.52 32.45 -1.29
CA GLN A 526 23.56 33.84 -1.78
C GLN A 526 24.75 34.64 -1.27
N ALA A 527 25.08 34.51 0.02
CA ALA A 527 26.23 35.18 0.60
C ALA A 527 27.52 34.83 -0.14
N ARG A 528 27.66 33.59 -0.63
CA ARG A 528 28.81 33.17 -1.44
C ARG A 528 28.75 33.66 -2.87
N PHE A 529 27.58 33.73 -3.49
CA PHE A 529 27.44 34.35 -4.82
C PHE A 529 27.86 35.83 -4.80
N ALA A 530 27.67 36.52 -3.67
CA ALA A 530 28.14 37.89 -3.50
C ALA A 530 29.65 37.99 -3.23
N LEU A 531 30.25 37.01 -2.54
CA LEU A 531 31.64 37.05 -2.07
C LEU A 531 32.64 36.31 -2.98
N THR A 532 32.17 35.49 -3.92
CA THR A 532 33.01 34.63 -4.76
C THR A 532 32.55 34.70 -6.22
N PRO A 533 33.39 34.34 -7.21
CA PRO A 533 32.96 34.27 -8.62
C PRO A 533 31.99 33.11 -8.92
N LEU A 534 31.45 32.46 -7.89
CA LEU A 534 30.46 31.41 -8.03
C LEU A 534 29.15 32.00 -8.54
N ASN A 535 28.65 31.50 -9.66
CA ASN A 535 27.33 31.82 -10.16
C ASN A 535 26.36 30.64 -9.96
N PHE A 536 25.06 30.91 -10.09
CA PHE A 536 24.03 29.90 -9.88
C PHE A 536 24.20 28.67 -10.79
N GLU A 537 24.56 28.87 -12.07
CA GLU A 537 24.72 27.77 -13.03
C GLU A 537 25.89 26.85 -12.67
N SER A 538 27.04 27.42 -12.30
CA SER A 538 28.21 26.66 -11.86
C SER A 538 27.99 25.97 -10.52
N TRP A 539 27.21 26.57 -9.61
CA TRP A 539 26.77 25.91 -8.38
C TRP A 539 25.84 24.72 -8.68
N MET A 540 24.82 24.89 -9.52
CA MET A 540 23.91 23.80 -9.91
C MET A 540 24.64 22.62 -10.56
N LYS A 541 25.68 22.89 -11.37
CA LYS A 541 26.50 21.85 -12.01
C LYS A 541 27.32 21.00 -11.03
N ARG A 542 27.69 21.55 -9.87
CA ARG A 542 28.57 20.87 -8.91
C ARG A 542 27.88 20.39 -7.65
N ALA A 543 26.81 21.07 -7.23
CA ALA A 543 26.11 20.79 -6.00
C ALA A 543 25.28 19.52 -6.12
N ARG A 544 25.20 18.80 -5.00
CA ARG A 544 24.56 17.50 -4.88
C ARG A 544 23.45 17.58 -3.85
N LEU A 545 22.32 16.96 -4.17
CA LEU A 545 21.17 16.82 -3.32
C LEU A 545 21.18 15.43 -2.70
N GLN A 546 21.39 15.37 -1.39
CA GLN A 546 21.30 14.14 -0.62
C GLN A 546 19.97 14.10 0.13
N ILE A 547 19.35 12.93 0.16
CA ILE A 547 18.12 12.69 0.91
C ILE A 547 18.42 11.69 2.01
N TRP A 548 18.12 12.07 3.24
CA TRP A 548 18.40 11.31 4.45
C TRP A 548 17.09 10.98 5.17
N LEU A 549 16.83 9.69 5.38
CA LEU A 549 15.60 9.19 5.95
C LEU A 549 15.85 8.64 7.37
N PRO A 550 15.04 9.02 8.38
CA PRO A 550 15.04 8.36 9.68
C PRO A 550 14.31 7.01 9.61
N GLU A 551 15.06 5.92 9.71
CA GLU A 551 14.50 4.57 9.78
C GLU A 551 14.24 4.15 11.23
N TYR A 552 13.00 3.81 11.56
CA TYR A 552 12.65 3.29 12.87
C TYR A 552 13.33 1.94 13.16
N ARG A 553 14.02 1.85 14.30
CA ARG A 553 14.75 0.65 14.77
C ARG A 553 14.12 -0.03 15.97
N GLY A 554 13.12 0.59 16.58
CA GLY A 554 12.41 0.07 17.73
C GLY A 554 12.24 1.09 18.83
N THR A 555 11.46 0.71 19.84
CA THR A 555 11.26 1.48 21.07
C THR A 555 11.99 0.85 22.23
N VAL A 556 12.39 1.69 23.18
CA VAL A 556 12.92 1.28 24.48
C VAL A 556 12.25 2.09 25.57
N ASP A 557 11.94 1.42 26.68
CA ASP A 557 11.43 2.05 27.89
C ASP A 557 12.58 2.12 28.91
N LEU A 558 12.87 3.33 29.41
CA LEU A 558 13.88 3.60 30.43
C LEU A 558 13.21 4.19 31.66
N GLU A 559 13.71 3.84 32.84
CA GLU A 559 13.28 4.45 34.09
C GLU A 559 14.20 5.62 34.44
N ILE A 560 13.60 6.75 34.84
CA ILE A 560 14.32 7.93 35.30
C ILE A 560 14.15 8.03 36.82
N THR A 561 15.29 8.14 37.50
CA THR A 561 15.32 8.23 38.96
C THR A 561 14.74 9.57 39.44
N ALA A 562 14.20 9.58 40.66
CA ALA A 562 13.66 10.80 41.27
C ALA A 562 14.71 11.93 41.35
N ASP A 563 15.99 11.60 41.58
CA ASP A 563 17.06 12.59 41.67
C ASP A 563 17.39 13.20 40.30
N GLN A 564 17.42 12.41 39.23
CA GLN A 564 17.56 12.93 37.85
C GLN A 564 16.38 13.83 37.47
N MET A 565 15.16 13.47 37.88
CA MET A 565 13.98 14.30 37.66
C MET A 565 14.03 15.62 38.42
N ARG A 566 14.43 15.62 39.69
CA ARG A 566 14.61 16.86 40.47
C ARG A 566 15.62 17.79 39.80
N GLN A 567 16.77 17.27 39.38
CA GLN A 567 17.77 18.06 38.65
C GLN A 567 17.21 18.64 37.35
N LEU A 568 16.43 17.85 36.61
CA LEU A 568 15.79 18.29 35.38
C LEU A 568 14.78 19.42 35.61
N VAL A 569 13.97 19.33 36.67
CA VAL A 569 13.00 20.37 37.05
C VAL A 569 13.67 21.64 37.56
N GLU A 570 14.63 21.52 38.50
CA GLU A 570 15.34 22.66 39.09
C GLU A 570 16.12 23.46 38.04
N THR A 571 16.75 22.76 37.09
CA THR A 571 17.46 23.40 35.98
C THR A 571 16.48 24.00 34.99
N SER A 572 15.28 23.46 34.83
CA SER A 572 14.26 24.01 33.93
C SER A 572 13.56 25.25 34.48
N ALA A 573 13.56 25.47 35.81
CA ALA A 573 12.96 26.64 36.47
C ALA A 573 13.84 27.91 36.44
N LYS A 574 15.13 27.79 36.09
CA LYS A 574 16.08 28.91 35.93
C LYS A 574 16.17 29.36 34.48
#